data_AF-A0A8H5VT96-F1
#
_entry.id   AF-A0A8H5VT96-F1
#
_cell.length_a   1.000
_cell.length_b   1.000
_cell.length_c   1.000
_cell.angle_alpha   90.00
_cell.angle_beta   90.00
_cell.angle_gamma   90.00
#
_symmetry.space_group_name_H-M   'P 1'
#
loop_
_entity.id
_entity.type
_entity.pdbx_description
1 polymer ?
#
loop_
_entity_poly.entity_id
_entity_poly.type
_entity_poly.pdbx_seq_one_letter_code
_entity_poly.pdbx_strand_id
1 'polypeptide(L)'
;MFNLVLASLAVASSLHPLASASAISPRAPRPWSNFNNNVVFTPPPSWVDPRTLYARTLQMSDSSLLITCEIYSPEDPLSLPIFRSTDGGATWKEHSRFRDQVNGWGMAYQPILYSLPERFGGYAAGTILAVGTSLPSNKSHAYIDMYASTDGAKTFTFLSHIAYGLGPETVRNGDKAIWEAFLLMYKGKLIVYYSDQRDPHHGQKLVHTTTTDLRNWSPIVNDVSMN
;
A
#
# COMPACT_ATOMS: atom_id res chain seq x y z
N MET A 1 28.93 21.02 -81.17
CA MET A 1 27.54 20.99 -80.68
C MET A 1 27.44 19.99 -79.56
N PHE A 2 26.76 20.40 -78.48
CA PHE A 2 26.45 19.61 -77.29
C PHE A 2 25.89 18.21 -77.61
N ASN A 3 26.24 17.21 -76.78
CA ASN A 3 25.23 16.36 -76.15
C ASN A 3 25.74 15.77 -74.83
N LEU A 4 24.98 16.06 -73.78
CA LEU A 4 25.11 15.63 -72.38
C LEU A 4 24.62 14.17 -72.22
N VAL A 5 25.35 13.32 -71.50
CA VAL A 5 25.09 12.85 -70.11
C VAL A 5 24.01 11.76 -69.97
N LEU A 6 24.39 10.60 -69.42
CA LEU A 6 24.02 10.09 -68.08
C LEU A 6 24.55 8.66 -67.94
N ALA A 7 25.55 8.46 -67.06
CA ALA A 7 25.93 7.14 -66.59
C ALA A 7 25.08 6.82 -65.36
N SER A 8 24.16 5.87 -65.49
CA SER A 8 23.32 5.36 -64.41
C SER A 8 24.14 4.43 -63.51
N LEU A 9 24.50 4.89 -62.31
CA LEU A 9 24.95 4.02 -61.23
C LEU A 9 23.70 3.34 -60.61
N ALA A 10 23.55 2.04 -60.82
CA ALA A 10 22.60 1.23 -60.10
C ALA A 10 23.16 0.93 -58.70
N VAL A 11 22.68 1.64 -57.68
CA VAL A 11 22.94 1.30 -56.27
C VAL A 11 21.97 0.18 -55.89
N ALA A 12 22.48 -1.05 -55.76
CA ALA A 12 21.72 -2.14 -55.20
C ALA A 12 21.56 -1.93 -53.69
N SER A 13 20.41 -1.40 -53.27
CA SER A 13 20.03 -1.31 -51.86
C SER A 13 19.68 -2.71 -51.35
N SER A 14 20.63 -3.34 -50.66
CA SER A 14 20.38 -4.55 -49.88
C SER A 14 19.44 -4.23 -48.72
N LEU A 15 18.15 -4.52 -48.88
CA LEU A 15 17.17 -4.56 -47.81
C LEU A 15 17.52 -5.73 -46.88
N HIS A 16 18.27 -5.46 -45.82
CA HIS A 16 18.38 -6.40 -44.72
C HIS A 16 17.06 -6.38 -43.94
N PRO A 17 16.40 -7.53 -43.73
CA PRO A 17 15.28 -7.58 -42.81
C PRO A 17 15.81 -7.24 -41.42
N LEU A 18 15.36 -6.12 -40.87
CA LEU A 18 15.50 -5.83 -39.44
C LEU A 18 14.75 -6.94 -38.72
N ALA A 19 15.49 -7.93 -38.21
CA ALA A 19 14.96 -8.90 -37.28
C ALA A 19 14.45 -8.10 -36.07
N SER A 20 13.13 -7.98 -35.94
CA SER A 20 12.52 -7.49 -34.71
C SER A 20 12.94 -8.46 -33.61
N ALA A 21 13.87 -8.03 -32.76
CA ALA A 21 14.13 -8.73 -31.52
C ALA A 21 12.82 -8.69 -30.72
N SER A 22 12.06 -9.77 -30.73
CA SER A 22 10.99 -9.96 -29.75
C SER A 22 11.65 -9.84 -28.39
N ALA A 23 11.32 -8.79 -27.64
CA ALA A 23 11.76 -8.64 -26.27
C ALA A 23 11.36 -9.92 -25.54
N ILE A 24 12.36 -10.71 -25.12
CA ILE A 24 12.13 -11.89 -24.30
C ILE A 24 11.54 -11.34 -23.01
N SER A 25 10.21 -11.46 -22.86
CA SER A 25 9.57 -11.13 -21.60
C SER A 25 10.23 -11.99 -20.52
N PRO A 26 10.69 -11.42 -19.40
CA PRO A 26 11.30 -12.20 -18.34
C PRO A 26 10.34 -13.32 -17.95
N ARG A 27 10.82 -14.56 -18.01
CA ARG A 27 10.03 -15.73 -17.67
C ARG A 27 9.57 -15.57 -16.22
N ALA A 28 8.26 -15.64 -15.99
CA ALA A 28 7.72 -15.64 -14.63
C ALA A 28 8.47 -16.68 -13.78
N PRO A 29 8.83 -16.36 -12.52
CA PRO A 29 9.46 -17.31 -11.62
C PRO A 29 8.66 -18.62 -11.54
N ARG A 30 9.34 -19.73 -11.23
CA ARG A 30 8.63 -20.98 -10.95
C ARG A 30 7.93 -20.86 -9.59
N PRO A 31 6.75 -21.47 -9.41
CA PRO A 31 6.13 -21.60 -8.10
C PRO A 31 7.12 -22.13 -7.05
N TRP A 32 7.11 -21.52 -5.86
CA TRP A 32 7.91 -21.97 -4.70
C TRP A 32 9.41 -22.05 -4.97
N SER A 33 9.95 -21.17 -5.81
CA SER A 33 11.38 -21.09 -6.12
C SER A 33 12.01 -19.80 -5.60
N ASN A 34 13.34 -19.77 -5.54
CA ASN A 34 14.06 -18.53 -5.28
C ASN A 34 14.09 -17.66 -6.53
N PHE A 35 13.79 -16.38 -6.39
CA PHE A 35 13.84 -15.38 -7.45
C PHE A 35 14.27 -14.03 -6.89
N ASN A 36 14.69 -13.14 -7.78
CA ASN A 36 15.00 -11.75 -7.47
C ASN A 36 14.16 -10.83 -8.36
N ASN A 37 13.85 -9.63 -7.85
CA ASN A 37 13.20 -8.56 -8.61
C ASN A 37 11.91 -8.99 -9.37
N ASN A 38 11.05 -9.80 -8.73
CA ASN A 38 9.77 -10.19 -9.32
C ASN A 38 8.77 -9.03 -9.22
N VAL A 39 8.19 -8.65 -10.35
CA VAL A 39 7.28 -7.51 -10.42
C VAL A 39 5.90 -7.91 -9.91
N VAL A 40 5.41 -7.21 -8.88
CA VAL A 40 4.04 -7.34 -8.38
C VAL A 40 3.11 -6.42 -9.17
N PHE A 41 3.53 -5.17 -9.35
CA PHE A 41 2.75 -4.13 -9.98
C PHE A 41 3.68 -3.06 -10.57
N THR A 42 3.39 -2.64 -11.80
CA THR A 42 4.03 -1.49 -12.45
C THR A 42 2.98 -0.41 -12.64
N PRO A 43 3.05 0.72 -11.93
CA PRO A 43 2.08 1.80 -12.11
C PRO A 43 2.21 2.44 -13.49
N PRO A 44 1.10 2.89 -14.10
CA PRO A 44 1.14 3.74 -15.28
C PRO A 44 2.06 4.96 -15.06
N PRO A 45 2.83 5.38 -16.08
CA PRO A 45 3.73 6.53 -15.96
C PRO A 45 2.98 7.86 -15.76
N SER A 46 1.68 7.89 -16.08
CA SER A 46 0.78 9.04 -15.87
C SER A 46 0.32 9.21 -14.42
N TRP A 47 0.57 8.23 -13.54
CA TRP A 47 0.27 8.37 -12.12
C TRP A 47 1.18 9.41 -11.47
N VAL A 48 0.65 10.08 -10.44
CA VAL A 48 1.37 11.13 -9.72
C VAL A 48 2.58 10.51 -9.01
N ASP A 49 3.74 11.15 -9.10
CA ASP A 49 4.94 10.69 -8.39
C ASP A 49 4.70 10.67 -6.86
N PRO A 50 5.10 9.62 -6.10
CA PRO A 50 6.02 8.52 -6.47
C PRO A 50 5.37 7.32 -7.18
N ARG A 51 4.08 7.43 -7.55
CA ARG A 51 3.22 6.40 -8.17
C ARG A 51 2.83 5.28 -7.21
N THR A 52 3.81 4.67 -6.54
CA THR A 52 3.63 3.64 -5.52
C THR A 52 4.59 3.89 -4.36
N LEU A 53 4.15 3.69 -3.12
CA LEU A 53 5.00 3.81 -1.94
C LEU A 53 4.54 2.84 -0.82
N TYR A 54 5.36 2.67 0.21
CA TYR A 54 4.92 2.07 1.49
C TYR A 54 4.34 0.66 1.35
N ALA A 55 5.06 -0.25 0.70
CA ALA A 55 4.61 -1.64 0.58
C ALA A 55 4.51 -2.30 1.98
N ARG A 56 3.45 -3.09 2.19
CA ARG A 56 3.27 -4.01 3.32
C ARG A 56 2.84 -5.38 2.84
N THR A 57 3.24 -6.40 3.60
CA THR A 57 2.97 -7.79 3.26
C THR A 57 2.30 -8.51 4.41
N LEU A 58 1.55 -9.55 4.10
CA LEU A 58 0.99 -10.49 5.08
C LEU A 58 1.05 -11.90 4.48
N GLN A 59 1.62 -12.85 5.23
CA GLN A 59 1.47 -14.27 4.91
C GLN A 59 0.23 -14.81 5.64
N MET A 60 -0.67 -15.42 4.90
CA MET A 60 -1.87 -16.07 5.43
C MET A 60 -1.56 -17.48 5.93
N SER A 61 -2.47 -18.07 6.72
CA SER A 61 -2.34 -19.44 7.23
C SER A 61 -2.35 -20.51 6.13
N ASP A 62 -2.96 -20.24 4.98
CA ASP A 62 -2.93 -21.10 3.79
C ASP A 62 -1.63 -20.95 2.97
N SER A 63 -0.62 -20.26 3.52
CA SER A 63 0.65 -19.90 2.87
C SER A 63 0.54 -18.96 1.68
N SER A 64 -0.67 -18.48 1.33
CA SER A 64 -0.80 -17.41 0.35
C SER A 64 -0.26 -16.09 0.90
N LEU A 65 0.21 -15.24 0.01
CA LEU A 65 0.84 -13.96 0.34
C LEU A 65 -0.07 -12.83 -0.13
N LEU A 66 -0.22 -11.81 0.70
CA LEU A 66 -0.86 -10.55 0.36
C LEU A 66 0.17 -9.42 0.34
N ILE A 67 0.04 -8.51 -0.61
CA ILE A 67 0.77 -7.24 -0.65
C ILE A 67 -0.22 -6.10 -0.83
N THR A 68 -0.01 -5.02 -0.09
CA THR A 68 -0.67 -3.73 -0.31
C THR A 68 0.38 -2.63 -0.36
N CYS A 69 0.05 -1.51 -0.98
CA CYS A 69 0.91 -0.33 -1.04
C CYS A 69 0.04 0.92 -1.20
N GLU A 70 0.63 2.08 -0.92
CA GLU A 70 0.09 3.35 -1.39
C GLU A 70 0.16 3.38 -2.90
N ILE A 71 -0.90 3.88 -3.53
CA ILE A 71 -0.93 4.19 -4.95
C ILE A 71 -1.38 5.62 -5.17
N TYR A 72 -0.75 6.28 -6.12
CA TYR A 72 -0.98 7.69 -6.45
C TYR A 72 -1.64 7.78 -7.83
N SER A 73 -2.73 7.02 -7.97
CA SER A 73 -3.54 6.97 -9.18
C SER A 73 -4.40 8.24 -9.33
N PRO A 74 -4.98 8.51 -10.51
CA PRO A 74 -5.93 9.61 -10.67
C PRO A 74 -7.31 9.33 -10.04
N GLU A 75 -7.51 8.20 -9.36
CA GLU A 75 -8.73 7.89 -8.60
C GLU A 75 -8.92 8.89 -7.45
N ASP A 76 -10.12 9.44 -7.32
CA ASP A 76 -10.53 10.29 -6.19
C ASP A 76 -11.97 9.91 -5.79
N PRO A 77 -12.22 9.44 -4.55
CA PRO A 77 -11.24 9.23 -3.47
C PRO A 77 -10.31 8.02 -3.70
N LEU A 78 -9.07 8.11 -3.22
CA LEU A 78 -8.07 7.06 -3.37
C LEU A 78 -8.47 5.74 -2.69
N SER A 79 -7.95 4.64 -3.25
CA SER A 79 -8.03 3.30 -2.68
C SER A 79 -6.74 2.52 -2.84
N LEU A 80 -6.52 1.54 -1.96
CA LEU A 80 -5.27 0.77 -1.93
C LEU A 80 -5.50 -0.63 -2.51
N PRO A 81 -4.66 -1.12 -3.44
CA PRO A 81 -4.78 -2.46 -3.99
C PRO A 81 -4.34 -3.51 -2.96
N ILE A 82 -5.06 -4.63 -2.93
CA ILE A 82 -4.58 -5.86 -2.31
C ILE A 82 -4.18 -6.82 -3.43
N PHE A 83 -2.90 -7.12 -3.57
CA PHE A 83 -2.39 -8.16 -4.46
C PHE A 83 -2.26 -9.47 -3.71
N ARG A 84 -2.54 -10.59 -4.38
CA ARG A 84 -2.40 -11.94 -3.80
C ARG A 84 -1.55 -12.84 -4.68
N SER A 85 -0.72 -13.67 -4.03
CA SER A 85 0.00 -14.80 -4.61
C SER A 85 -0.35 -16.09 -3.87
N THR A 86 -0.48 -17.20 -4.61
CA THR A 86 -0.76 -18.55 -4.06
C THR A 86 0.33 -19.56 -4.43
N ASP A 87 1.44 -19.07 -5.00
CA ASP A 87 2.51 -19.88 -5.59
C ASP A 87 3.89 -19.47 -5.08
N GLY A 88 3.97 -19.00 -3.83
CA GLY A 88 5.21 -18.58 -3.19
C GLY A 88 5.75 -17.24 -3.71
N GLY A 89 4.88 -16.37 -4.21
CA GLY A 89 5.25 -15.04 -4.74
C GLY A 89 5.71 -15.05 -6.19
N ALA A 90 5.53 -16.16 -6.92
CA ALA A 90 5.93 -16.29 -8.32
C ALA A 90 5.00 -15.51 -9.25
N THR A 91 3.69 -15.54 -9.01
CA THR A 91 2.70 -14.73 -9.72
C THR A 91 1.84 -13.93 -8.75
N TRP A 92 1.45 -12.73 -9.19
CA TRP A 92 0.62 -11.80 -8.43
C TRP A 92 -0.56 -11.36 -9.27
N LYS A 93 -1.72 -11.21 -8.63
CA LYS A 93 -2.92 -10.62 -9.22
C LYS A 93 -3.56 -9.70 -8.21
N GLU A 94 -4.18 -8.63 -8.69
CA GLU A 94 -5.06 -7.85 -7.84
C GLU A 94 -6.21 -8.74 -7.35
N HIS A 95 -6.41 -8.75 -6.04
CA HIS A 95 -7.36 -9.57 -5.33
C HIS A 95 -8.60 -8.77 -4.91
N SER A 96 -8.38 -7.56 -4.43
CA SER A 96 -9.42 -6.64 -3.98
C SER A 96 -8.86 -5.21 -3.83
N ARG A 97 -9.70 -4.30 -3.35
CA ARG A 97 -9.36 -2.91 -3.03
C ARG A 97 -9.75 -2.59 -1.59
N PHE A 98 -8.82 -2.01 -0.85
CA PHE A 98 -9.06 -1.45 0.48
C PHE A 98 -9.48 0.02 0.33
N ARG A 99 -10.71 0.32 0.74
CA ARG A 99 -11.40 1.60 0.49
C ARG A 99 -11.83 2.22 1.80
N ASP A 100 -11.84 3.55 1.83
CA ASP A 100 -12.56 4.31 2.84
C ASP A 100 -14.07 4.14 2.59
N GLN A 101 -14.80 3.66 3.60
CA GLN A 101 -16.23 3.41 3.55
C GLN A 101 -17.05 4.44 4.33
N VAL A 102 -16.40 5.29 5.14
CA VAL A 102 -17.10 6.07 6.17
C VAL A 102 -16.83 7.57 6.10
N ASN A 103 -15.65 8.00 5.63
CA ASN A 103 -15.32 9.43 5.62
C ASN A 103 -15.53 10.07 4.24
N GLY A 104 -15.40 9.29 3.16
CA GLY A 104 -15.47 9.76 1.78
C GLY A 104 -14.23 10.55 1.36
N TRP A 105 -13.10 10.37 2.05
CA TRP A 105 -11.85 11.10 1.82
C TRP A 105 -10.86 10.30 0.99
N GLY A 106 -10.92 8.97 1.10
CA GLY A 106 -10.04 8.05 0.43
C GLY A 106 -9.06 7.40 1.39
N MET A 107 -8.83 6.11 1.17
CA MET A 107 -7.82 5.35 1.89
C MET A 107 -6.49 5.57 1.16
N ALA A 108 -5.66 6.46 1.68
CA ALA A 108 -4.54 7.00 0.91
C ALA A 108 -3.18 6.49 1.39
N TYR A 109 -2.91 6.55 2.70
CA TYR A 109 -1.55 6.37 3.22
C TYR A 109 -1.41 5.21 4.21
N GLN A 110 -0.15 4.76 4.31
CA GLN A 110 0.41 3.91 5.35
C GLN A 110 -0.43 2.67 5.72
N PRO A 111 -0.81 1.84 4.73
CA PRO A 111 -1.58 0.64 5.02
C PRO A 111 -0.75 -0.33 5.87
N ILE A 112 -1.44 -1.17 6.63
CA ILE A 112 -0.91 -2.40 7.23
C ILE A 112 -2.00 -3.48 7.26
N LEU A 113 -1.59 -4.72 6.99
CA LEU A 113 -2.44 -5.91 7.10
C LEU A 113 -1.92 -6.77 8.26
N TYR A 114 -2.83 -7.27 9.09
CA TYR A 114 -2.50 -8.08 10.25
C TYR A 114 -3.49 -9.23 10.40
N SER A 115 -3.02 -10.48 10.35
CA SER A 115 -3.88 -11.64 10.62
C SER A 115 -3.95 -11.87 12.13
N LEU A 116 -5.17 -11.94 12.67
CA LEU A 116 -5.38 -12.21 14.09
C LEU A 116 -4.83 -13.60 14.45
N PRO A 117 -3.88 -13.70 15.41
CA PRO A 117 -3.31 -15.00 15.80
C PRO A 117 -4.28 -15.83 16.65
N GLU A 118 -5.27 -15.18 17.27
CA GLU A 118 -6.27 -15.78 18.15
C GLU A 118 -7.63 -15.10 17.98
N ARG A 119 -8.68 -15.69 18.55
CA ARG A 119 -10.01 -15.05 18.59
C ARG A 119 -9.92 -13.76 19.40
N PHE A 120 -10.41 -12.65 18.85
CA PHE A 120 -10.31 -11.36 19.50
C PHE A 120 -11.41 -10.38 19.04
N GLY A 121 -11.96 -9.59 19.96
CA GLY A 121 -12.95 -8.54 19.64
C GLY A 121 -14.20 -9.02 18.90
N GLY A 122 -14.56 -10.30 19.04
CA GLY A 122 -15.67 -10.93 18.32
C GLY A 122 -15.29 -11.58 16.98
N TYR A 123 -14.04 -11.47 16.54
CA TYR A 123 -13.53 -12.04 15.30
C TYR A 123 -12.70 -13.31 15.54
N ALA A 124 -12.71 -14.22 14.58
CA ALA A 124 -11.97 -15.47 14.68
C ALA A 124 -10.47 -15.25 14.42
N ALA A 125 -9.64 -16.19 14.89
CA ALA A 125 -8.26 -16.28 14.41
C ALA A 125 -8.24 -16.40 12.88
N GLY A 126 -7.27 -15.77 12.24
CA GLY A 126 -7.18 -15.69 10.77
C GLY A 126 -7.96 -14.53 10.15
N THR A 127 -8.87 -13.87 10.88
CA THR A 127 -9.45 -12.59 10.41
C THR A 127 -8.34 -11.58 10.17
N ILE A 128 -8.41 -10.90 9.03
CA ILE A 128 -7.42 -9.88 8.64
C ILE A 128 -7.94 -8.53 9.13
N LEU A 129 -7.15 -7.87 9.97
CA LEU A 129 -7.30 -6.45 10.25
C LEU A 129 -6.52 -5.68 9.18
N ALA A 130 -7.18 -4.69 8.58
CA ALA A 130 -6.55 -3.72 7.70
C ALA A 130 -6.64 -2.35 8.38
N VAL A 131 -5.51 -1.67 8.48
CA VAL A 131 -5.44 -0.30 8.97
C VAL A 131 -4.80 0.56 7.90
N GLY A 132 -5.28 1.78 7.75
CA GLY A 132 -4.68 2.79 6.88
C GLY A 132 -5.19 4.19 7.24
N THR A 133 -4.61 5.18 6.58
CA THR A 133 -4.93 6.58 6.82
C THR A 133 -5.97 7.05 5.79
N SER A 134 -7.18 7.33 6.28
CA SER A 134 -8.22 8.02 5.54
C SER A 134 -7.88 9.51 5.47
N LEU A 135 -7.64 10.03 4.26
CA LEU A 135 -6.97 11.31 4.04
C LEU A 135 -7.55 12.01 2.80
N PRO A 136 -8.16 13.21 2.92
CA PRO A 136 -8.64 13.96 1.77
C PRO A 136 -7.48 14.40 0.88
N SER A 137 -7.75 14.63 -0.40
CA SER A 137 -6.74 15.03 -1.40
C SER A 137 -5.95 16.30 -1.03
N ASN A 138 -6.56 17.21 -0.26
CA ASN A 138 -5.90 18.41 0.26
C ASN A 138 -5.06 18.20 1.53
N LYS A 139 -5.03 16.98 2.06
CA LYS A 139 -4.25 16.57 3.25
C LYS A 139 -4.56 17.37 4.51
N SER A 140 -5.77 17.92 4.62
CA SER A 140 -6.09 18.89 5.68
C SER A 140 -6.28 18.26 7.06
N HIS A 141 -6.59 16.98 7.15
CA HIS A 141 -6.83 16.22 8.38
C HIS A 141 -6.79 14.72 8.06
N ALA A 142 -6.78 13.85 9.06
CA ALA A 142 -6.79 12.41 8.82
C ALA A 142 -7.47 11.62 9.94
N TYR A 143 -7.97 10.45 9.56
CA TYR A 143 -8.20 9.35 10.48
C TYR A 143 -7.23 8.20 10.18
N ILE A 144 -6.69 7.58 11.24
CA ILE A 144 -6.19 6.22 11.16
C ILE A 144 -7.39 5.30 11.42
N ASP A 145 -7.81 4.57 10.40
CA ASP A 145 -9.03 3.74 10.44
C ASP A 145 -8.72 2.26 10.43
N MET A 146 -9.54 1.50 11.17
CA MET A 146 -9.48 0.04 11.22
C MET A 146 -10.67 -0.58 10.51
N TYR A 147 -10.38 -1.62 9.72
CA TYR A 147 -11.31 -2.48 9.04
C TYR A 147 -10.98 -3.95 9.32
N ALA A 148 -11.96 -4.83 9.14
CA ALA A 148 -11.77 -6.28 9.19
C ALA A 148 -12.21 -6.96 7.90
N SER A 149 -11.53 -8.05 7.56
CA SER A 149 -11.91 -8.98 6.51
C SER A 149 -11.93 -10.41 7.06
N THR A 150 -13.05 -11.10 6.86
CA THR A 150 -13.26 -12.49 7.27
C THR A 150 -13.23 -13.47 6.08
N ASP A 151 -12.98 -12.97 4.87
CA ASP A 151 -13.07 -13.72 3.62
C ASP A 151 -11.75 -13.76 2.82
N GLY A 152 -10.63 -13.55 3.53
CA GLY A 152 -9.29 -13.60 2.97
C GLY A 152 -8.89 -12.32 2.23
N ALA A 153 -9.32 -11.16 2.73
CA ALA A 153 -9.12 -9.84 2.14
C ALA A 153 -9.83 -9.65 0.80
N LYS A 154 -11.00 -10.28 0.58
CA LYS A 154 -11.84 -10.00 -0.61
C LYS A 154 -12.72 -8.79 -0.36
N THR A 155 -13.28 -8.70 0.84
CA THR A 155 -14.09 -7.57 1.29
C THR A 155 -13.63 -7.09 2.66
N PHE A 156 -13.87 -5.81 2.94
CA PHE A 156 -13.53 -5.17 4.20
C PHE A 156 -14.79 -4.55 4.81
N THR A 157 -14.86 -4.50 6.13
CA THR A 157 -15.91 -3.83 6.89
C THR A 157 -15.28 -2.90 7.91
N PHE A 158 -15.70 -1.64 7.92
CA PHE A 158 -15.23 -0.66 8.90
C PHE A 158 -15.49 -1.13 10.33
N LEU A 159 -14.51 -0.92 11.21
CA LEU A 159 -14.61 -1.21 12.64
C LEU A 159 -14.65 0.06 13.47
N SER A 160 -13.62 0.89 13.34
CA SER A 160 -13.45 2.06 14.21
C SER A 160 -12.42 3.05 13.67
N HIS A 161 -12.57 4.30 14.07
CA HIS A 161 -11.50 5.29 14.06
C HIS A 161 -10.56 5.02 15.23
N ILE A 162 -9.26 4.88 14.97
CA ILE A 162 -8.23 4.68 16.01
C ILE A 162 -7.75 6.02 16.56
N ALA A 163 -7.43 6.94 15.66
CA ALA A 163 -6.91 8.26 15.98
C ALA A 163 -7.36 9.28 14.94
N TYR A 164 -7.54 10.53 15.38
CA TYR A 164 -7.82 11.68 14.52
C TYR A 164 -6.69 12.70 14.61
N GLY A 165 -6.27 13.22 13.46
CA GLY A 165 -5.35 14.33 13.29
C GLY A 165 -6.08 15.53 12.71
N LEU A 166 -5.99 16.67 13.38
CA LEU A 166 -6.48 17.96 12.86
C LEU A 166 -5.64 18.47 11.68
N GLY A 167 -4.48 17.85 11.43
CA GLY A 167 -3.59 18.14 10.33
C GLY A 167 -2.93 19.53 10.38
N PRO A 168 -2.46 20.03 9.22
CA PRO A 168 -2.40 19.30 7.96
C PRO A 168 -1.46 18.09 8.08
N GLU A 169 -1.72 17.05 7.29
CA GLU A 169 -0.90 15.85 7.21
C GLU A 169 0.37 16.16 6.40
N THR A 170 1.33 16.83 7.04
CA THR A 170 2.67 17.11 6.52
C THR A 170 3.75 16.80 7.57
N VAL A 171 5.02 16.83 7.15
CA VAL A 171 6.18 16.57 8.04
C VAL A 171 6.67 17.83 8.77
N ARG A 172 5.94 18.94 8.70
CA ARG A 172 6.34 20.20 9.32
C ARG A 172 6.01 20.19 10.80
N ASN A 173 7.03 20.41 11.64
CA ASN A 173 6.84 20.57 13.09
C ASN A 173 5.76 21.61 13.42
N GLY A 174 4.88 21.26 14.37
CA GLY A 174 3.76 22.08 14.80
C GLY A 174 2.44 21.79 14.08
N ASP A 175 2.45 20.98 13.02
CA ASP A 175 1.24 20.40 12.45
C ASP A 175 0.67 19.32 13.38
N LYS A 176 -0.62 18.99 13.24
CA LYS A 176 -1.31 18.00 14.09
C LYS A 176 -1.52 16.67 13.37
N ALA A 177 -0.45 16.20 12.74
CA ALA A 177 -0.42 15.04 11.86
C ALA A 177 -0.34 13.69 12.61
N ILE A 178 -0.85 12.62 12.01
CA ILE A 178 -0.80 11.25 12.57
C ILE A 178 -0.49 10.21 11.48
N TRP A 179 0.38 9.24 11.77
CA TRP A 179 0.92 8.38 10.72
C TRP A 179 1.26 6.95 11.15
N GLU A 180 1.41 6.07 10.16
CA GLU A 180 2.28 4.87 10.26
C GLU A 180 1.86 3.86 11.33
N ALA A 181 0.60 3.43 11.29
CA ALA A 181 0.11 2.43 12.22
C ALA A 181 0.90 1.10 12.16
N PHE A 182 1.18 0.52 13.32
CA PHE A 182 1.72 -0.82 13.48
C PHE A 182 0.95 -1.60 14.55
N LEU A 183 0.61 -2.86 14.25
CA LEU A 183 -0.28 -3.67 15.08
C LEU A 183 0.50 -4.78 15.79
N LEU A 184 0.22 -4.97 17.08
CA LEU A 184 0.76 -6.07 17.86
C LEU A 184 -0.28 -6.60 18.84
N MET A 185 -0.54 -7.90 18.77
CA MET A 185 -1.30 -8.59 19.80
C MET A 185 -0.40 -8.93 20.99
N TYR A 186 -0.78 -8.51 22.20
CA TYR A 186 -0.02 -8.82 23.40
C TYR A 186 -0.93 -8.89 24.63
N LYS A 187 -0.84 -10.00 25.38
CA LYS A 187 -1.56 -10.25 26.64
C LYS A 187 -3.07 -9.91 26.56
N GLY A 188 -3.74 -10.41 25.52
CA GLY A 188 -5.19 -10.24 25.33
C GLY A 188 -5.61 -8.82 24.95
N LYS A 189 -4.69 -8.00 24.43
CA LYS A 189 -4.98 -6.68 23.87
C LYS A 189 -4.36 -6.57 22.49
N LEU A 190 -5.05 -5.85 21.61
CA LEU A 190 -4.42 -5.33 20.41
C LEU A 190 -3.82 -3.96 20.73
N ILE A 191 -2.53 -3.82 20.48
CA ILE A 191 -1.78 -2.57 20.58
C ILE A 191 -1.64 -1.99 19.18
N VAL A 192 -1.93 -0.70 19.03
CA VAL A 192 -1.69 0.06 17.81
C VAL A 192 -0.71 1.17 18.12
N TYR A 193 0.52 1.00 17.63
CA TYR A 193 1.56 2.02 17.64
C TYR A 193 1.39 2.94 16.43
N TYR A 194 1.71 4.22 16.56
CA TYR A 194 1.69 5.17 15.46
C TYR A 194 2.53 6.42 15.77
N SER A 195 2.89 7.17 14.73
CA SER A 195 3.58 8.46 14.82
C SER A 195 2.58 9.59 15.06
N ASP A 196 2.89 10.53 15.95
CA ASP A 196 1.96 11.55 16.43
C ASP A 196 2.65 12.92 16.59
N GLN A 197 2.12 13.95 15.92
CA GLN A 197 2.56 15.35 16.04
C GLN A 197 1.56 16.25 16.80
N ARG A 198 0.47 15.70 17.34
CA ARG A 198 -0.60 16.50 17.98
C ARG A 198 -0.15 17.19 19.28
N ASP A 199 0.94 16.73 19.88
CA ASP A 199 1.54 17.29 21.08
C ASP A 199 2.49 18.45 20.72
N PRO A 200 2.15 19.71 21.09
CA PRO A 200 2.94 20.87 20.68
C PRO A 200 4.33 20.93 21.32
N HIS A 201 4.63 20.09 22.32
CA HIS A 201 5.94 20.03 22.95
C HIS A 201 6.97 19.23 22.14
N HIS A 202 6.54 18.50 21.11
CA HIS A 202 7.41 17.67 20.28
C HIS A 202 7.15 17.92 18.80
N GLY A 203 8.21 17.87 17.98
CA GLY A 203 8.03 17.87 16.52
C GLY A 203 7.26 16.62 16.06
N GLN A 204 7.61 15.47 16.64
CA GLN A 204 6.92 14.19 16.49
C GLN A 204 7.29 13.28 17.67
N LYS A 205 6.37 12.40 18.06
CA LYS A 205 6.61 11.28 18.98
C LYS A 205 6.03 9.98 18.46
N LEU A 206 6.47 8.86 19.01
CA LEU A 206 5.81 7.56 18.85
C LEU A 206 4.92 7.31 20.05
N VAL A 207 3.70 6.86 19.77
CA VAL A 207 2.69 6.58 20.79
C VAL A 207 1.98 5.27 20.47
N HIS A 208 1.24 4.76 21.45
CA HIS A 208 0.27 3.71 21.21
C HIS A 208 -1.07 3.95 21.91
N THR A 209 -2.09 3.28 21.41
CA THR A 209 -3.33 2.99 22.11
C THR A 209 -3.59 1.48 22.09
N THR A 210 -4.43 1.01 23.00
CA THR A 210 -4.82 -0.40 23.08
C THR A 210 -6.33 -0.56 23.02
N THR A 211 -6.77 -1.71 22.55
CA THR A 211 -8.18 -2.12 22.58
C THR A 211 -8.29 -3.56 23.08
N THR A 212 -9.47 -3.91 23.58
CA THR A 212 -9.89 -5.29 23.89
C THR A 212 -11.03 -5.78 22.99
N ASP A 213 -11.60 -4.90 22.15
CA ASP A 213 -12.81 -5.17 21.38
C ASP A 213 -12.82 -4.65 19.93
N LEU A 214 -11.70 -4.05 19.49
CA LEU A 214 -11.50 -3.44 18.16
C LEU A 214 -12.40 -2.22 17.89
N ARG A 215 -13.02 -1.65 18.91
CA ARG A 215 -13.96 -0.52 18.77
C ARG A 215 -13.63 0.61 19.73
N ASN A 216 -13.31 0.27 20.97
CA ASN A 216 -12.99 1.20 22.03
C ASN A 216 -11.48 1.21 22.26
N TRP A 217 -10.92 2.42 22.31
CA TRP A 217 -9.49 2.66 22.39
C TRP A 217 -9.13 3.29 23.74
N SER A 218 -8.07 2.79 24.35
CA SER A 218 -7.53 3.36 25.59
C SER A 218 -6.98 4.77 25.35
N PRO A 219 -6.75 5.55 26.42
CA PRO A 219 -5.93 6.74 26.32
C PRO A 219 -4.56 6.46 25.67
N ILE A 220 -4.01 7.49 25.04
CA ILE A 220 -2.72 7.46 24.35
C ILE A 220 -1.59 7.34 25.38
N VAL A 221 -0.60 6.50 25.08
CA VAL A 221 0.63 6.35 25.86
C VAL A 221 1.82 6.77 25.00
N ASN A 222 2.70 7.61 25.54
CA ASN A 222 3.95 7.98 24.87
C ASN A 222 4.95 6.82 24.96
N ASP A 223 5.52 6.40 23.83
CA ASP A 223 6.55 5.37 23.76
C ASP A 223 7.95 5.97 23.59
N VAL A 224 8.08 6.92 22.66
CA VAL A 224 9.34 7.60 22.36
C VAL A 224 9.07 9.08 22.09
N SER A 225 9.75 9.97 22.82
CA SER A 225 9.74 11.42 22.58
C SER A 225 11.14 11.98 22.79
N MET A 226 11.52 12.99 22.00
CA MET A 226 12.71 13.79 22.28
C MET A 226 12.38 14.79 23.40
N ASN A 227 13.29 14.92 24.36
CA ASN A 227 13.18 15.90 25.45
C ASN A 227 13.33 17.33 24.96
#